data_AF-X6M542-F1
#
_entry.id   AF-X6M542-F1
#
_cell.length_a   1.000
_cell.length_b   1.000
_cell.length_c   1.000
_cell.angle_alpha   90.00
_cell.angle_beta   90.00
_cell.angle_gamma   90.00
#
_symmetry.space_group_name_H-M   'P 1'
#
loop_
_entity.id
_entity.type
_entity.pdbx_description
1 polymer ?
#
loop_
_entity_poly.entity_id
_entity_poly.type
_entity_poly.pdbx_seq_one_letter_code
_entity_poly.pdbx_strand_id
1 'polypeptide(L)'
;MMKMVKLGDNEVDLDEVFKLEAQFQAIEDAKNFVFEYVDNNTKREIERIESETKSSIAKWVLKVVATVKAAIKSCNFWEAEEKIKLIRKFTRILGNRFEQTSFDDNKEEKTKEETDKISNSIDQLERQLQKVLEEVIEKYKKINLKTSDFNPYASNPPKNLYTKLEKVMHTASTYNYKESWDAIEEDITQKVREQLLEIRKQVKELDSRKLETRIRVCESVLNSLPKHMQEIFGDEIKQCNEDVKYELENILKEVNQVIQKGNAQEIYDLFNRSTSNQRTSIEFGVNKIMEGIISRMDKQWVEEDTAGALDTFAELVRFIKTLKGKIDLDRYFKQACESLENTFDKYQRNIITNFDTLDQDKSMLKWMERAFTF
;
A
#
# COMPACT_ATOMS: atom_id res chain seq x y z
N MET A 1 -12.03 4.24 -64.54
CA MET A 1 -10.90 3.57 -63.86
C MET A 1 -11.26 3.50 -62.38
N MET A 2 -11.53 2.30 -61.87
CA MET A 2 -11.98 2.08 -60.48
C MET A 2 -10.80 2.35 -59.55
N LYS A 3 -10.95 3.29 -58.61
CA LYS A 3 -9.87 3.70 -57.71
C LYS A 3 -9.99 2.90 -56.41
N MET A 4 -8.95 2.15 -56.07
CA MET A 4 -8.87 1.36 -54.84
C MET A 4 -8.95 2.29 -53.63
N VAL A 5 -9.99 2.12 -52.81
CA VAL A 5 -10.20 2.90 -51.59
C VAL A 5 -9.14 2.50 -50.56
N LYS A 6 -8.41 3.47 -50.00
CA LYS A 6 -7.41 3.23 -48.96
C LYS A 6 -8.07 3.37 -47.60
N LEU A 7 -8.38 2.26 -46.95
CA LEU A 7 -8.84 2.27 -45.56
C LEU A 7 -7.70 2.78 -44.66
N GLY A 8 -7.99 3.84 -43.90
CA GLY A 8 -7.06 4.39 -42.90
C GLY A 8 -6.75 3.40 -41.78
N ASP A 9 -5.55 3.51 -41.21
CA ASP A 9 -5.04 2.55 -40.21
C ASP A 9 -5.73 2.64 -38.83
N ASN A 10 -6.32 3.79 -38.49
CA ASN A 10 -6.87 4.07 -37.15
C ASN A 10 -8.22 4.81 -37.14
N GLU A 11 -8.60 5.45 -38.23
CA GLU A 11 -9.90 6.12 -38.41
C GLU A 11 -10.45 5.68 -39.76
N VAL A 12 -11.69 5.18 -39.76
CA VAL A 12 -12.40 4.85 -41.00
C VAL A 12 -13.40 5.94 -41.26
N ASP A 13 -13.21 6.62 -42.38
CA ASP A 13 -14.21 7.53 -42.92
C ASP A 13 -15.41 6.70 -43.39
N LEU A 14 -16.58 6.90 -42.77
CA LEU A 14 -17.80 6.20 -43.15
C LEU A 14 -18.18 6.48 -44.62
N ASP A 15 -17.84 7.65 -45.15
CA ASP A 15 -18.07 7.97 -46.56
C ASP A 15 -17.23 7.09 -47.49
N GLU A 16 -16.04 6.67 -47.06
CA GLU A 16 -15.22 5.70 -47.78
C GLU A 16 -15.81 4.29 -47.72
N VAL A 17 -16.45 3.91 -46.61
CA VAL A 17 -17.15 2.61 -46.48
C VAL A 17 -18.38 2.56 -47.38
N PHE A 18 -19.16 3.64 -47.47
CA PHE A 18 -20.29 3.72 -48.40
C PHE A 18 -19.83 3.67 -49.86
N LYS A 19 -18.70 4.30 -50.20
CA LYS A 19 -18.11 4.16 -51.55
C LYS A 19 -17.70 2.73 -51.85
N LEU A 20 -17.15 2.01 -50.86
CA LEU A 20 -16.81 0.59 -51.01
C LEU A 20 -18.05 -0.28 -51.21
N GLU A 21 -19.14 -0.02 -50.48
CA GLU A 21 -20.42 -0.72 -50.65
C GLU A 21 -20.98 -0.53 -52.06
N ALA A 22 -21.05 0.72 -52.54
CA ALA A 22 -21.49 1.04 -53.90
C ALA A 22 -20.59 0.41 -54.98
N GLN A 23 -19.27 0.33 -54.73
CA GLN A 23 -18.34 -0.37 -55.62
C GLN A 23 -18.64 -1.87 -55.71
N PHE A 24 -18.92 -2.53 -54.59
CA PHE A 24 -19.32 -3.93 -54.61
C PHE A 24 -20.67 -4.15 -55.30
N GLN A 25 -21.63 -3.24 -55.12
CA GLN A 25 -22.92 -3.33 -55.82
C GLN A 25 -22.74 -3.21 -57.33
N ALA A 26 -21.93 -2.26 -57.80
CA ALA A 26 -21.64 -2.11 -59.22
C ALA A 26 -20.94 -3.35 -59.82
N ILE A 27 -20.08 -4.03 -59.05
CA ILE A 27 -19.45 -5.29 -59.48
C ILE A 27 -20.50 -6.41 -59.60
N GLU A 28 -21.41 -6.54 -58.64
CA GLU A 28 -22.50 -7.52 -58.71
C GLU A 28 -23.42 -7.26 -59.90
N ASP A 29 -23.80 -6.00 -60.15
CA ASP A 29 -24.63 -5.63 -61.28
C ASP A 29 -23.92 -5.93 -62.61
N ALA A 30 -22.62 -5.63 -62.71
CA ALA A 30 -21.82 -5.96 -63.89
C ALA A 30 -21.80 -7.48 -64.15
N LYS A 31 -21.62 -8.30 -63.10
CA LYS A 31 -21.66 -9.77 -63.19
C LYS A 31 -23.01 -10.27 -63.69
N ASN A 32 -24.11 -9.71 -63.21
CA ASN A 32 -25.45 -10.19 -63.51
C ASN A 32 -25.97 -9.74 -64.88
N PHE A 33 -25.59 -8.54 -65.34
CA PHE A 33 -26.24 -7.93 -66.52
C PHE A 33 -25.28 -7.65 -67.68
N VAL A 34 -23.99 -7.50 -67.42
CA VAL A 34 -23.02 -7.00 -68.41
C VAL A 34 -22.05 -8.09 -68.86
N PHE A 35 -21.79 -9.10 -68.02
CA PHE A 35 -20.81 -10.15 -68.32
C PHE A 35 -21.11 -10.94 -69.59
N GLU A 36 -22.36 -11.08 -70.02
CA GLU A 36 -22.67 -11.76 -71.29
C GLU A 36 -22.16 -11.01 -72.53
N TYR A 37 -21.91 -9.70 -72.41
CA TYR A 37 -21.62 -8.80 -73.53
C TYR A 37 -20.17 -8.30 -73.59
N VAL A 38 -19.33 -8.64 -72.60
CA VAL A 38 -17.92 -8.21 -72.51
C VAL A 38 -16.95 -9.35 -72.74
N ASP A 39 -15.74 -9.02 -73.20
CA ASP A 39 -14.69 -10.00 -73.45
C ASP A 39 -14.14 -10.63 -72.15
N ASN A 40 -13.52 -11.81 -72.28
CA ASN A 40 -13.01 -12.55 -71.13
C ASN A 40 -11.88 -11.83 -70.38
N ASN A 41 -11.19 -10.88 -71.02
CA ASN A 41 -10.16 -10.08 -70.36
C ASN A 41 -10.80 -9.06 -69.41
N THR A 42 -11.85 -8.38 -69.84
CA THR A 42 -12.59 -7.44 -68.99
C THR A 42 -13.25 -8.13 -67.80
N LYS A 43 -13.82 -9.32 -67.99
CA LYS A 43 -14.37 -10.13 -66.87
C LYS A 43 -13.33 -10.44 -65.81
N ARG A 44 -12.16 -10.96 -66.24
CA ARG A 44 -11.05 -11.29 -65.35
C ARG A 44 -10.53 -10.08 -64.59
N GLU A 45 -10.49 -8.91 -65.22
CA GLU A 45 -10.06 -7.68 -64.56
C GLU A 45 -11.05 -7.23 -63.48
N ILE A 46 -12.36 -7.31 -63.73
CA ILE A 46 -13.40 -7.00 -62.74
C ILE A 46 -13.31 -7.96 -61.54
N GLU A 47 -13.19 -9.26 -61.80
CA GLU A 47 -13.02 -10.28 -60.75
C GLU A 47 -11.73 -10.07 -59.95
N ARG A 48 -10.63 -9.68 -60.61
CA ARG A 48 -9.36 -9.34 -59.95
C ARG A 48 -9.54 -8.18 -58.98
N ILE A 49 -10.15 -7.08 -59.42
CA ILE A 49 -10.40 -5.88 -58.59
C ILE A 49 -11.26 -6.24 -57.38
N GLU A 50 -12.32 -7.04 -57.57
CA GLU A 50 -13.16 -7.51 -56.47
C GLU A 50 -12.35 -8.31 -55.45
N SER A 51 -11.56 -9.29 -55.91
CA SER A 51 -10.75 -10.14 -55.03
C SER A 51 -9.69 -9.35 -54.24
N GLU A 52 -9.03 -8.39 -54.88
CA GLU A 52 -8.02 -7.54 -54.25
C GLU A 52 -8.64 -6.61 -53.21
N THR A 53 -9.84 -6.10 -53.49
CA THR A 53 -10.60 -5.25 -52.57
C THR A 53 -11.05 -6.06 -51.35
N LYS A 54 -11.63 -7.26 -51.57
CA LYS A 54 -12.00 -8.20 -50.49
C LYS A 54 -10.80 -8.56 -49.61
N SER A 55 -9.67 -8.90 -50.21
CA SER A 55 -8.42 -9.24 -49.50
C SER A 55 -7.90 -8.07 -48.66
N SER A 56 -7.97 -6.85 -49.20
CA SER A 56 -7.51 -5.64 -48.51
C SER A 56 -8.37 -5.33 -47.28
N ILE A 57 -9.69 -5.49 -47.42
CA ILE A 57 -10.65 -5.35 -46.31
C ILE A 57 -10.36 -6.39 -45.22
N ALA A 58 -10.17 -7.66 -45.58
CA ALA A 58 -9.88 -8.72 -44.61
C ALA A 58 -8.59 -8.44 -43.81
N LYS A 59 -7.51 -8.00 -44.50
CA LYS A 59 -6.25 -7.59 -43.84
C LYS A 59 -6.45 -6.41 -42.89
N TRP A 60 -7.27 -5.45 -43.29
CA TRP A 60 -7.58 -4.29 -42.44
C TRP A 60 -8.36 -4.71 -41.18
N VAL A 61 -9.40 -5.53 -41.30
CA VAL A 61 -10.16 -6.03 -40.14
C VAL A 61 -9.26 -6.81 -39.19
N LEU A 62 -8.39 -7.69 -39.70
CA LEU A 62 -7.40 -8.43 -38.88
C LEU A 62 -6.49 -7.48 -38.09
N LYS A 63 -6.00 -6.41 -38.72
CA LYS A 63 -5.18 -5.38 -38.06
C LYS A 63 -5.96 -4.69 -36.94
N VAL A 64 -7.20 -4.26 -37.19
CA VAL A 64 -8.01 -3.60 -36.15
C VAL A 64 -8.30 -4.57 -34.99
N VAL A 65 -8.67 -5.82 -35.27
CA VAL A 65 -8.90 -6.83 -34.23
C VAL A 65 -7.65 -7.05 -33.36
N ALA A 66 -6.46 -7.11 -33.96
CA ALA A 66 -5.22 -7.20 -33.20
C ALA A 66 -5.02 -5.98 -32.28
N THR A 67 -5.35 -4.78 -32.75
CA THR A 67 -5.29 -3.57 -31.90
C THR A 67 -6.34 -3.58 -30.79
N VAL A 68 -7.54 -4.10 -31.03
CA VAL A 68 -8.57 -4.28 -29.99
C VAL A 68 -8.06 -5.25 -28.92
N LYS A 69 -7.53 -6.42 -29.32
CA LYS A 69 -6.93 -7.38 -28.37
C LYS A 69 -5.82 -6.75 -27.54
N ALA A 70 -4.98 -5.89 -28.14
CA ALA A 70 -3.93 -5.15 -27.42
C ALA A 70 -4.49 -4.08 -26.46
N ALA A 71 -5.54 -3.36 -26.87
CA ALA A 71 -6.24 -2.39 -26.03
C ALA A 71 -6.91 -3.06 -24.82
N ILE A 72 -7.59 -4.20 -25.02
CA ILE A 72 -8.16 -5.02 -23.96
C ILE A 72 -7.08 -5.42 -22.95
N LYS A 73 -5.95 -5.99 -23.42
CA LYS A 73 -4.83 -6.43 -22.56
C LYS A 73 -4.22 -5.28 -21.75
N SER A 74 -4.20 -4.07 -22.29
CA SER A 74 -3.66 -2.87 -21.61
C SER A 74 -4.70 -2.12 -20.76
N CYS A 75 -5.94 -2.64 -20.69
CA CYS A 75 -7.09 -2.00 -20.05
C CYS A 75 -7.42 -0.62 -20.66
N ASN A 76 -7.13 -0.40 -21.94
CA ASN A 76 -7.59 0.78 -22.67
C ASN A 76 -9.03 0.54 -23.17
N PHE A 77 -9.98 0.57 -22.23
CA PHE A 77 -11.39 0.24 -22.49
C PHE A 77 -12.02 1.14 -23.55
N TRP A 78 -11.68 2.44 -23.53
CA TRP A 78 -12.18 3.41 -24.51
C TRP A 78 -11.78 3.03 -25.94
N GLU A 79 -10.49 2.81 -26.18
CA GLU A 79 -9.99 2.47 -27.51
C GLU A 79 -10.56 1.12 -27.99
N ALA A 80 -10.64 0.14 -27.08
CA ALA A 80 -11.21 -1.17 -27.41
C ALA A 80 -12.68 -1.06 -27.83
N GLU A 81 -13.49 -0.32 -27.07
CA GLU A 81 -14.92 -0.17 -27.33
C GLU A 81 -15.19 0.61 -28.63
N GLU A 82 -14.50 1.73 -28.86
CA GLU A 82 -14.64 2.52 -30.09
C GLU A 82 -14.28 1.70 -31.33
N LYS A 83 -13.21 0.92 -31.26
CA LYS A 83 -12.80 0.04 -32.37
C LYS A 83 -13.76 -1.13 -32.57
N ILE A 84 -14.33 -1.70 -31.51
CA ILE A 84 -15.41 -2.71 -31.62
C ILE A 84 -16.64 -2.11 -32.29
N LYS A 85 -17.09 -0.92 -31.86
CA LYS A 85 -18.20 -0.18 -32.49
C LYS A 85 -17.91 0.09 -33.96
N LEU A 86 -16.68 0.45 -34.31
CA LEU A 86 -16.25 0.70 -35.68
C LEU A 86 -16.34 -0.56 -36.55
N ILE A 87 -15.77 -1.68 -36.10
CA ILE A 87 -15.84 -2.96 -36.82
C ILE A 87 -17.31 -3.38 -37.01
N ARG A 88 -18.16 -3.20 -35.99
CA ARG A 88 -19.59 -3.53 -36.07
C ARG A 88 -20.33 -2.67 -37.10
N LYS A 89 -20.08 -1.35 -37.13
CA LYS A 89 -20.64 -0.45 -38.15
C LYS A 89 -20.18 -0.84 -39.56
N PHE A 90 -18.89 -1.09 -39.73
CA PHE A 90 -18.30 -1.49 -41.00
C PHE A 90 -18.88 -2.80 -41.52
N THR A 91 -18.98 -3.81 -40.65
CA THR A 91 -19.59 -5.12 -40.96
C THR A 91 -21.07 -4.96 -41.33
N ARG A 92 -21.80 -4.06 -40.66
CA ARG A 92 -23.21 -3.78 -40.98
C ARG A 92 -23.40 -3.13 -42.36
N ILE A 93 -22.49 -2.25 -42.77
CA ILE A 93 -22.57 -1.57 -44.09
C ILE A 93 -22.21 -2.54 -45.20
N LEU A 94 -21.10 -3.27 -45.07
CA LEU A 94 -20.61 -4.16 -46.14
C LEU A 94 -21.28 -5.53 -46.16
N GLY A 95 -21.95 -5.93 -45.08
CA GLY A 95 -22.63 -7.22 -44.97
C GLY A 95 -21.69 -8.39 -45.29
N ASN A 96 -22.11 -9.24 -46.23
CA ASN A 96 -21.41 -10.49 -46.59
C ASN A 96 -20.44 -10.28 -47.78
N ARG A 97 -20.20 -9.04 -48.19
CA ARG A 97 -19.50 -8.72 -49.45
C ARG A 97 -17.97 -8.86 -49.35
N PHE A 98 -17.42 -9.33 -48.24
CA PHE A 98 -15.99 -9.62 -48.07
C PHE A 98 -15.76 -10.98 -47.39
N GLU A 99 -14.68 -11.65 -47.79
CA GLU A 99 -14.33 -12.99 -47.29
C GLU A 99 -13.99 -12.95 -45.80
N GLN A 100 -14.59 -13.89 -45.07
CA GLN A 100 -14.55 -13.94 -43.62
C GLN A 100 -13.39 -14.82 -43.15
N THR A 101 -12.28 -14.20 -42.76
CA THR A 101 -11.21 -14.89 -42.06
C THR A 101 -11.64 -15.18 -40.62
N SER A 102 -11.64 -16.45 -40.20
CA SER A 102 -11.86 -16.84 -38.80
C SER A 102 -10.76 -16.24 -37.92
N PHE A 103 -11.15 -15.65 -36.77
CA PHE A 103 -10.23 -14.99 -35.85
C PHE A 103 -9.68 -15.92 -34.75
N ASP A 104 -9.99 -17.22 -34.83
CA ASP A 104 -9.54 -18.23 -33.89
C ASP A 104 -8.10 -18.66 -34.19
N ASP A 105 -7.23 -18.45 -33.20
CA ASP A 105 -5.88 -19.04 -33.17
C ASP A 105 -5.92 -20.55 -32.85
N ASN A 106 -7.11 -21.11 -32.61
CA ASN A 106 -7.32 -22.53 -32.40
C ASN A 106 -7.72 -23.20 -33.73
N LYS A 107 -6.77 -23.95 -34.30
CA LYS A 107 -7.05 -24.86 -35.41
C LYS A 107 -8.04 -25.94 -34.96
N GLU A 108 -9.30 -25.87 -35.39
CA GLU A 108 -10.07 -27.06 -35.82
C GLU A 108 -11.42 -26.72 -36.51
N GLU A 109 -11.55 -27.32 -37.70
CA GLU A 109 -12.73 -27.80 -38.43
C GLU A 109 -13.95 -26.91 -38.83
N LYS A 110 -14.01 -26.68 -40.15
CA LYS A 110 -15.08 -27.03 -41.13
C LYS A 110 -16.50 -26.43 -41.04
N THR A 111 -16.74 -25.62 -42.08
CA THR A 111 -17.91 -25.62 -43.00
C THR A 111 -19.34 -25.48 -42.44
N LYS A 112 -19.82 -24.23 -42.57
CA LYS A 112 -21.17 -23.69 -42.85
C LYS A 112 -21.41 -22.54 -41.88
N GLU A 113 -22.09 -21.49 -42.36
CA GLU A 113 -22.25 -20.16 -41.73
C GLU A 113 -21.11 -19.19 -42.03
N GLU A 114 -21.15 -18.60 -43.21
CA GLU A 114 -20.30 -17.48 -43.65
C GLU A 114 -20.96 -16.12 -43.37
N THR A 115 -21.75 -16.02 -42.30
CA THR A 115 -22.25 -14.72 -41.79
C THR A 115 -22.09 -14.61 -40.28
N ASP A 116 -22.18 -15.74 -39.59
CA ASP A 116 -22.06 -15.81 -38.14
C ASP A 116 -20.62 -15.66 -37.64
N LYS A 117 -19.59 -15.83 -38.49
CA LYS A 117 -18.18 -15.83 -38.04
C LYS A 117 -17.64 -14.47 -37.58
N ILE A 118 -18.05 -13.35 -38.21
CA ILE A 118 -17.61 -12.00 -37.79
C ILE A 118 -18.44 -11.50 -36.62
N SER A 119 -19.77 -11.64 -36.65
CA SER A 119 -20.61 -11.32 -35.49
C SER A 119 -20.13 -12.10 -34.27
N ASN A 120 -19.88 -13.41 -34.39
CA ASN A 120 -19.32 -14.22 -33.30
C ASN A 120 -17.95 -13.71 -32.82
N SER A 121 -17.12 -13.18 -33.71
CA SER A 121 -15.79 -12.66 -33.34
C SER A 121 -15.84 -11.26 -32.71
N ILE A 122 -16.73 -10.39 -33.17
CA ILE A 122 -17.01 -9.08 -32.53
C ILE A 122 -17.62 -9.32 -31.14
N ASP A 123 -18.61 -10.21 -31.04
CA ASP A 123 -19.25 -10.58 -29.79
C ASP A 123 -18.26 -11.26 -28.83
N GLN A 124 -17.29 -12.02 -29.36
CA GLN A 124 -16.18 -12.58 -28.57
C GLN A 124 -15.27 -11.48 -28.02
N LEU A 125 -14.91 -10.46 -28.81
CA LEU A 125 -14.13 -9.32 -28.35
C LEU A 125 -14.88 -8.53 -27.26
N GLU A 126 -16.18 -8.36 -27.41
CA GLU A 126 -17.06 -7.77 -26.41
C GLU A 126 -17.07 -8.57 -25.10
N ARG A 127 -17.27 -9.90 -25.18
CA ARG A 127 -17.19 -10.77 -24.02
C ARG A 127 -15.81 -10.74 -23.36
N GLN A 128 -14.74 -10.66 -24.14
CA GLN A 128 -13.38 -10.51 -23.61
C GLN A 128 -13.18 -9.17 -22.90
N LEU A 129 -13.68 -8.07 -23.46
CA LEU A 129 -13.63 -6.74 -22.85
C LEU A 129 -14.37 -6.72 -21.52
N GLN A 130 -15.58 -7.29 -21.47
CA GLN A 130 -16.37 -7.43 -20.26
C GLN A 130 -15.65 -8.29 -19.21
N LYS A 131 -15.14 -9.47 -19.61
CA LYS A 131 -14.41 -10.36 -18.70
C LYS A 131 -13.19 -9.68 -18.09
N VAL A 132 -12.43 -8.92 -18.87
CA VAL A 132 -11.26 -8.19 -18.35
C VAL A 132 -11.68 -7.09 -17.37
N LEU A 133 -12.80 -6.40 -17.61
CA LEU A 133 -13.34 -5.44 -16.66
C LEU A 133 -13.70 -6.12 -15.33
N GLU A 134 -14.42 -7.25 -15.37
CA GLU A 134 -14.76 -8.05 -14.19
C GLU A 134 -13.52 -8.54 -13.44
N GLU A 135 -12.50 -9.04 -14.15
CA GLU A 135 -11.22 -9.45 -13.57
C GLU A 135 -10.49 -8.29 -12.88
N VAL A 136 -10.57 -7.08 -13.43
CA VAL A 136 -10.01 -5.88 -12.80
C VAL A 136 -10.74 -5.56 -11.50
N ILE A 137 -12.08 -5.56 -11.49
CA ILE A 137 -12.89 -5.31 -10.29
C ILE A 137 -12.53 -6.33 -9.19
N GLU A 138 -12.48 -7.61 -9.53
CA GLU A 138 -12.15 -8.68 -8.58
C GLU A 138 -10.74 -8.56 -8.01
N LYS A 139 -9.77 -8.06 -8.78
CA LYS A 139 -8.42 -7.79 -8.27
C LYS A 139 -8.42 -6.74 -7.17
N TYR A 140 -9.19 -5.67 -7.30
CA TYR A 140 -9.29 -4.64 -6.25
C TYR A 140 -10.05 -5.14 -5.03
N LYS A 141 -11.17 -5.87 -5.23
CA LYS A 141 -11.95 -6.45 -4.12
C LYS A 141 -11.14 -7.41 -3.25
N LYS A 142 -10.25 -8.21 -3.85
CA LYS A 142 -9.40 -9.16 -3.11
C LYS A 142 -8.29 -8.53 -2.27
N ILE A 143 -8.01 -7.25 -2.45
CA ILE A 143 -6.97 -6.55 -1.66
C ILE A 143 -7.44 -6.41 -0.21
N ASN A 144 -6.62 -6.86 0.72
CA ASN A 144 -6.85 -6.72 2.15
C ASN A 144 -5.94 -5.64 2.75
N LEU A 145 -6.51 -4.50 3.10
CA LEU A 145 -5.77 -3.39 3.70
C LEU A 145 -5.39 -3.66 5.17
N LYS A 146 -6.21 -4.42 5.90
CA LYS A 146 -6.08 -4.57 7.37
C LYS A 146 -4.78 -5.26 7.80
N THR A 147 -4.32 -6.21 7.00
CA THR A 147 -3.13 -7.03 7.28
C THR A 147 -1.89 -6.57 6.51
N SER A 148 -1.97 -5.44 5.80
CA SER A 148 -0.89 -4.98 4.93
C SER A 148 0.09 -4.07 5.67
N ASP A 149 1.39 -4.41 5.60
CA ASP A 149 2.48 -3.58 6.12
C ASP A 149 2.93 -2.50 5.11
N PHE A 150 2.53 -2.65 3.85
CA PHE A 150 2.84 -1.75 2.74
C PHE A 150 1.57 -1.40 1.97
N ASN A 151 1.64 -0.36 1.15
CA ASN A 151 0.52 0.01 0.28
C ASN A 151 0.22 -1.09 -0.75
N PRO A 152 -0.92 -1.80 -0.66
CA PRO A 152 -1.24 -2.91 -1.56
C PRO A 152 -1.60 -2.44 -2.97
N TYR A 153 -1.87 -1.15 -3.16
CA TYR A 153 -2.21 -0.56 -4.45
C TYR A 153 -0.99 -0.04 -5.23
N ALA A 154 0.23 -0.12 -4.67
CA ALA A 154 1.42 0.49 -5.27
C ALA A 154 1.70 -0.01 -6.70
N SER A 155 1.45 -1.28 -6.97
CA SER A 155 1.70 -1.88 -8.30
C SER A 155 0.59 -1.57 -9.32
N ASN A 156 -0.65 -1.41 -8.86
CA ASN A 156 -1.80 -1.07 -9.70
C ASN A 156 -2.62 0.02 -9.00
N PRO A 157 -2.20 1.30 -9.10
CA PRO A 157 -2.85 2.39 -8.40
C PRO A 157 -4.28 2.65 -8.93
N PRO A 158 -5.30 2.78 -8.06
CA PRO A 158 -6.66 3.14 -8.44
C PRO A 158 -6.75 4.39 -9.31
N LYS A 159 -5.92 5.41 -9.06
CA LYS A 159 -5.84 6.61 -9.90
C LYS A 159 -5.53 6.32 -11.37
N ASN A 160 -4.68 5.32 -11.64
CA ASN A 160 -4.32 4.95 -13.01
C ASN A 160 -5.48 4.24 -13.70
N LEU A 161 -6.25 3.42 -12.97
CA LEU A 161 -7.47 2.82 -13.49
C LEU A 161 -8.53 3.89 -13.76
N TYR A 162 -8.74 4.81 -12.81
CA TYR A 162 -9.68 5.91 -12.95
C TYR A 162 -9.42 6.72 -14.22
N THR A 163 -8.17 7.14 -14.47
CA THR A 163 -7.82 7.88 -15.70
C THR A 163 -8.12 7.09 -16.98
N LYS A 164 -7.97 5.75 -16.96
CA LYS A 164 -8.33 4.90 -18.11
C LYS A 164 -9.84 4.78 -18.31
N LEU A 165 -10.62 4.83 -17.23
CA LEU A 165 -12.07 4.72 -17.25
C LEU A 165 -12.77 6.08 -17.45
N GLU A 166 -12.15 7.20 -17.07
CA GLU A 166 -12.72 8.55 -17.07
C GLU A 166 -13.43 8.87 -18.39
N LYS A 167 -12.77 8.60 -19.52
CA LYS A 167 -13.35 8.84 -20.84
C LYS A 167 -14.58 7.98 -21.12
N VAL A 168 -14.56 6.68 -20.81
CA VAL A 168 -15.70 5.78 -21.08
C VAL A 168 -16.87 6.00 -20.13
N MET A 169 -16.61 6.45 -18.91
CA MET A 169 -17.64 6.77 -17.92
C MET A 169 -18.50 7.98 -18.31
N HIS A 170 -17.95 8.90 -19.11
CA HIS A 170 -18.64 10.11 -19.56
C HIS A 170 -19.27 9.99 -20.95
N THR A 171 -19.05 8.88 -21.66
CA THR A 171 -19.62 8.62 -22.98
C THR A 171 -20.75 7.61 -22.91
N ALA A 172 -21.62 7.59 -23.93
CA ALA A 172 -22.58 6.50 -24.13
C ALA A 172 -21.82 5.20 -24.45
N SER A 173 -21.52 4.45 -23.39
CA SER A 173 -20.83 3.17 -23.46
C SER A 173 -21.82 2.00 -23.39
N THR A 174 -21.44 0.89 -24.02
CA THR A 174 -22.21 -0.36 -24.03
C THR A 174 -22.17 -1.03 -22.65
N TYR A 175 -21.14 -0.76 -21.85
CA TYR A 175 -20.94 -1.32 -20.52
C TYR A 175 -21.05 -0.24 -19.44
N ASN A 176 -21.52 -0.63 -18.25
CA ASN A 176 -21.61 0.30 -17.12
C ASN A 176 -20.25 0.44 -16.41
N TYR A 177 -19.30 1.11 -17.08
CA TYR A 177 -17.98 1.41 -16.51
C TYR A 177 -18.06 2.28 -15.27
N LYS A 178 -19.07 3.14 -15.19
CA LYS A 178 -19.32 4.00 -14.04
C LYS A 178 -19.70 3.16 -12.82
N GLU A 179 -20.68 2.29 -12.93
CA GLU A 179 -21.07 1.39 -11.84
C GLU A 179 -19.92 0.46 -11.40
N SER A 180 -19.12 -0.01 -12.37
CA SER A 180 -17.92 -0.81 -12.10
C SER A 180 -16.88 -0.03 -11.28
N TRP A 181 -16.67 1.24 -11.62
CA TRP A 181 -15.79 2.12 -10.87
C TRP A 181 -16.37 2.45 -9.49
N ASP A 182 -17.65 2.81 -9.41
CA ASP A 182 -18.35 3.14 -8.15
C ASP A 182 -18.23 1.98 -7.15
N ALA A 183 -18.36 0.73 -7.61
CA ALA A 183 -18.19 -0.46 -6.77
C ALA A 183 -16.74 -0.63 -6.25
N ILE A 184 -15.73 -0.30 -7.05
CA ILE A 184 -14.32 -0.30 -6.60
C ILE A 184 -14.09 0.83 -5.60
N GLU A 185 -14.61 2.02 -5.88
CA GLU A 185 -14.49 3.20 -5.04
C GLU A 185 -15.13 2.97 -3.66
N GLU A 186 -16.34 2.40 -3.62
CA GLU A 186 -17.03 2.07 -2.37
C GLU A 186 -16.27 1.03 -1.55
N ASP A 187 -15.76 -0.04 -2.17
CA ASP A 187 -14.96 -1.07 -1.51
C ASP A 187 -13.67 -0.51 -0.91
N ILE A 188 -12.92 0.31 -1.66
CA ILE A 188 -11.72 0.98 -1.16
C ILE A 188 -12.07 1.93 -0.01
N THR A 189 -13.15 2.70 -0.17
CA THR A 189 -13.64 3.64 0.85
C THR A 189 -13.92 2.93 2.17
N GLN A 190 -14.65 1.81 2.11
CA GLN A 190 -14.98 1.01 3.26
C GLN A 190 -13.72 0.47 3.94
N LYS A 191 -12.78 -0.09 3.18
CA LYS A 191 -11.52 -0.63 3.70
C LYS A 191 -10.67 0.42 4.40
N VAL A 192 -10.54 1.62 3.82
CA VAL A 192 -9.78 2.73 4.44
C VAL A 192 -10.44 3.14 5.76
N ARG A 193 -11.76 3.35 5.76
CA ARG A 193 -12.50 3.76 6.96
C ARG A 193 -12.45 2.71 8.07
N GLU A 194 -12.60 1.44 7.74
CA GLU A 194 -12.45 0.33 8.69
C GLU A 194 -11.06 0.31 9.31
N GLN A 195 -10.01 0.51 8.51
CA GLN A 195 -8.64 0.56 9.01
C GLN A 195 -8.42 1.75 9.98
N LEU A 196 -8.94 2.94 9.64
CA LEU A 196 -8.85 4.11 10.53
C LEU A 196 -9.61 3.90 11.84
N LEU A 197 -10.79 3.27 11.80
CA LEU A 197 -11.55 2.92 13.00
C LEU A 197 -10.81 1.89 13.85
N GLU A 198 -10.18 0.88 13.23
CA GLU A 198 -9.40 -0.13 13.94
C GLU A 198 -8.17 0.47 14.63
N ILE A 199 -7.46 1.39 13.94
CA ILE A 199 -6.32 2.12 14.51
C ILE A 199 -6.76 2.84 15.79
N ARG A 200 -7.87 3.59 15.74
CA ARG A 200 -8.41 4.31 16.92
C ARG A 200 -8.76 3.36 18.08
N LYS A 201 -9.37 2.21 17.78
CA LYS A 201 -9.70 1.21 18.82
C LYS A 201 -8.45 0.63 19.49
N GLN A 202 -7.39 0.43 18.72
CA GLN A 202 -6.17 -0.24 19.17
C GLN A 202 -5.11 0.69 19.76
N VAL A 203 -5.39 1.99 19.94
CA VAL A 203 -4.45 2.97 20.53
C VAL A 203 -3.92 2.53 21.90
N LYS A 204 -4.76 1.86 22.69
CA LYS A 204 -4.42 1.37 24.03
C LYS A 204 -3.71 0.01 24.01
N GLU A 205 -3.77 -0.72 22.90
CA GLU A 205 -3.28 -2.10 22.83
C GLU A 205 -1.94 -2.19 22.09
N LEU A 206 -1.81 -1.46 20.99
CA LEU A 206 -0.64 -1.50 20.13
C LEU A 206 0.43 -0.51 20.54
N ASP A 207 1.69 -0.91 20.30
CA ASP A 207 2.83 -0.02 20.39
C ASP A 207 2.69 1.21 19.46
N SER A 208 3.14 2.37 19.93
CA SER A 208 3.11 3.64 19.18
C SER A 208 3.69 3.54 17.76
N ARG A 209 4.79 2.78 17.57
CA ARG A 209 5.43 2.59 16.26
C ARG A 209 4.58 1.73 15.34
N LYS A 210 3.85 0.74 15.88
CA LYS A 210 2.91 -0.08 15.10
C LYS A 210 1.71 0.76 14.63
N LEU A 211 1.19 1.62 15.51
CA LEU A 211 0.11 2.55 15.14
C LEU A 211 0.57 3.52 14.04
N GLU A 212 1.75 4.12 14.20
CA GLU A 212 2.34 5.03 13.21
C GLU A 212 2.54 4.34 11.85
N THR A 213 3.02 3.10 11.86
CA THR A 213 3.19 2.31 10.62
C THR A 213 1.86 2.12 9.89
N ARG A 214 0.79 1.79 10.62
CA ARG A 214 -0.55 1.62 10.02
C ARG A 214 -1.13 2.92 9.48
N ILE A 215 -0.93 4.04 10.18
CA ILE A 215 -1.34 5.37 9.69
C ILE A 215 -0.59 5.71 8.40
N ARG A 216 0.74 5.48 8.36
CA ARG A 216 1.55 5.68 7.15
C ARG A 216 1.11 4.83 5.97
N VAL A 217 0.62 3.60 6.21
CA VAL A 217 0.03 2.78 5.15
C VAL A 217 -1.20 3.48 4.56
N CYS A 218 -2.11 4.01 5.39
CA CYS A 218 -3.25 4.79 4.91
C CYS A 218 -2.82 6.04 4.12
N GLU A 219 -1.82 6.78 4.59
CA GLU A 219 -1.24 7.93 3.87
C GLU A 219 -0.63 7.52 2.52
N SER A 220 0.02 6.35 2.44
CA SER A 220 0.56 5.84 1.17
C SER A 220 -0.54 5.39 0.22
N VAL A 221 -1.61 4.75 0.73
CA VAL A 221 -2.82 4.43 -0.05
C VAL A 221 -3.41 5.70 -0.64
N LEU A 222 -3.55 6.77 0.14
CA LEU A 222 -4.06 8.08 -0.30
C LEU A 222 -3.37 8.54 -1.60
N ASN A 223 -2.04 8.46 -1.66
CA ASN A 223 -1.25 8.85 -2.84
C ASN A 223 -1.51 8.01 -4.10
N SER A 224 -2.18 6.86 -3.96
CA SER A 224 -2.56 5.95 -5.05
C SER A 224 -4.00 6.16 -5.52
N LEU A 225 -4.80 6.92 -4.77
CA LEU A 225 -6.21 7.17 -5.08
C LEU A 225 -6.39 8.34 -6.06
N PRO A 226 -7.52 8.41 -6.77
CA PRO A 226 -7.90 9.58 -7.55
C PRO A 226 -8.10 10.83 -6.68
N LYS A 227 -8.07 12.02 -7.29
CA LYS A 227 -8.11 13.31 -6.57
C LYS A 227 -9.34 13.47 -5.67
N HIS A 228 -10.53 13.12 -6.15
CA HIS A 228 -11.76 13.28 -5.36
C HIS A 228 -11.75 12.42 -4.09
N MET A 229 -11.22 11.19 -4.17
CA MET A 229 -11.04 10.34 -3.00
C MET A 229 -9.92 10.86 -2.07
N GLN A 230 -8.86 11.48 -2.63
CA GLN A 230 -7.81 12.08 -1.82
C GLN A 230 -8.32 13.22 -0.94
N GLU A 231 -9.21 14.05 -1.48
CA GLU A 231 -9.83 15.14 -0.72
C GLU A 231 -10.68 14.61 0.44
N ILE A 232 -11.44 13.54 0.21
CA ILE A 232 -12.28 12.91 1.26
C ILE A 232 -11.41 12.29 2.35
N PHE A 233 -10.43 11.46 2.00
CA PHE A 233 -9.64 10.72 2.99
C PHE A 233 -8.50 11.51 3.60
N GLY A 234 -8.02 12.58 2.95
CA GLY A 234 -6.94 13.41 3.46
C GLY A 234 -7.26 13.94 4.87
N ASP A 235 -8.46 14.49 5.04
CA ASP A 235 -8.91 15.00 6.33
C ASP A 235 -9.23 13.88 7.32
N GLU A 236 -9.84 12.77 6.88
CA GLU A 236 -10.16 11.63 7.75
C GLU A 236 -8.90 10.98 8.35
N ILE A 237 -7.85 10.80 7.54
CA ILE A 237 -6.55 10.25 7.97
C ILE A 237 -5.85 11.22 8.91
N LYS A 238 -5.84 12.51 8.57
CA LYS A 238 -5.23 13.55 9.40
C LYS A 238 -5.90 13.62 10.77
N GLN A 239 -7.23 13.66 10.82
CA GLN A 239 -7.99 13.64 12.07
C GLN A 239 -7.68 12.38 12.87
N CYS A 240 -7.62 11.21 12.22
CA CYS A 240 -7.27 9.96 12.91
C CYS A 240 -5.88 10.04 13.55
N ASN A 241 -4.90 10.62 12.88
CA ASN A 241 -3.55 10.78 13.42
C ASN A 241 -3.53 11.74 14.61
N GLU A 242 -4.26 12.85 14.53
CA GLU A 242 -4.41 13.80 15.63
C GLU A 242 -5.11 13.16 16.85
N ASP A 243 -6.18 12.39 16.63
CA ASP A 243 -6.89 11.65 17.69
C ASP A 243 -5.95 10.67 18.40
N VAL A 244 -5.19 9.87 17.63
CA VAL A 244 -4.24 8.90 18.16
C VAL A 244 -3.15 9.59 18.97
N LYS A 245 -2.60 10.70 18.45
CA LYS A 245 -1.56 11.46 19.13
C LYS A 245 -2.07 12.05 20.43
N TYR A 246 -3.27 12.66 20.43
CA TYR A 246 -3.89 13.22 21.62
C TYR A 246 -4.13 12.16 22.70
N GLU A 247 -4.66 11.00 22.32
CA GLU A 247 -4.87 9.88 23.24
C GLU A 247 -3.54 9.36 23.82
N LEU A 248 -2.50 9.20 22.98
CA LEU A 248 -1.17 8.82 23.45
C LEU A 248 -0.57 9.86 24.41
N GLU A 249 -0.71 11.15 24.12
CA GLU A 249 -0.26 12.23 25.02
C GLU A 249 -1.00 12.21 26.36
N ASN A 250 -2.31 11.99 26.37
CA ASN A 250 -3.08 11.87 27.60
C ASN A 250 -2.69 10.64 28.42
N ILE A 251 -2.47 9.51 27.75
CA ILE A 251 -1.97 8.27 28.36
C ILE A 251 -0.60 8.49 29.03
N LEU A 252 0.27 9.31 28.42
CA LEU A 252 1.60 9.63 28.94
C LEU A 252 1.58 10.65 30.09
N LYS A 253 0.59 11.55 30.17
CA LYS A 253 0.49 12.52 31.27
C LYS A 253 0.40 11.84 32.63
N GLU A 254 -0.43 10.81 32.78
CA GLU A 254 -0.55 10.04 34.02
C GLU A 254 0.78 9.37 34.39
N VAL A 255 1.44 8.75 33.41
CA VAL A 255 2.77 8.13 33.60
C VAL A 255 3.77 9.15 34.10
N ASN A 256 3.87 10.31 33.45
CA ASN A 256 4.81 11.35 33.83
C ASN A 256 4.55 11.88 35.25
N GLN A 257 3.30 12.07 35.65
CA GLN A 257 2.95 12.50 37.00
C GLN A 257 3.39 11.49 38.07
N VAL A 258 3.14 10.20 37.84
CA VAL A 258 3.52 9.14 38.80
C VAL A 258 5.04 8.95 38.86
N ILE A 259 5.72 8.98 37.71
CA ILE A 259 7.19 8.88 37.64
C ILE A 259 7.86 10.07 38.33
N GLN A 260 7.36 11.30 38.13
CA GLN A 260 7.92 12.50 38.78
C GLN A 260 7.84 12.47 40.30
N LYS A 261 6.81 11.85 40.88
CA LYS A 261 6.72 11.67 42.33
C LYS A 261 7.75 10.70 42.90
N GLY A 262 8.30 9.80 42.06
CA GLY A 262 9.30 8.83 42.47
C GLY A 262 8.82 7.80 43.50
N ASN A 263 7.51 7.60 43.67
CA ASN A 263 6.97 6.64 44.63
C ASN A 263 6.90 5.24 44.01
N ALA A 264 7.72 4.30 44.50
CA ALA A 264 7.80 2.94 43.98
C ALA A 264 6.46 2.18 43.99
N GLN A 265 5.61 2.41 45.01
CA GLN A 265 4.31 1.75 45.12
C GLN A 265 3.31 2.31 44.09
N GLU A 266 3.25 3.63 43.93
CA GLU A 266 2.39 4.25 42.91
C GLU A 266 2.82 3.79 41.50
N ILE A 267 4.13 3.67 41.26
CA ILE A 267 4.66 3.13 39.99
C ILE A 267 4.27 1.67 39.79
N TYR A 268 4.37 0.83 40.82
CA TYR A 268 3.97 -0.58 40.77
C TYR A 268 2.48 -0.73 40.43
N ASP A 269 1.63 0.04 41.12
CA ASP A 269 0.18 0.02 40.92
C ASP A 269 -0.18 0.51 39.51
N LEU A 270 0.46 1.59 39.04
CA LEU A 270 0.31 2.08 37.67
C LEU A 270 0.72 1.01 36.66
N PHE A 271 1.88 0.37 36.83
CA PHE A 271 2.38 -0.65 35.91
C PHE A 271 1.42 -1.83 35.74
N ASN A 272 0.77 -2.27 36.83
CA ASN A 272 -0.18 -3.38 36.79
C ASN A 272 -1.45 -3.06 35.99
N ARG A 273 -1.93 -1.82 36.05
CA ARG A 273 -3.11 -1.37 35.27
C ARG A 273 -2.76 -0.73 33.92
N SER A 274 -1.48 -0.66 33.58
CA SER A 274 -0.97 0.03 32.40
C SER A 274 -1.14 -0.78 31.12
N THR A 275 -1.43 -0.05 30.04
CA THR A 275 -1.36 -0.50 28.65
C THR A 275 0.07 -0.82 28.22
N SER A 276 0.25 -1.49 27.06
CA SER A 276 1.58 -1.79 26.53
C SER A 276 2.42 -0.52 26.34
N ASN A 277 1.84 0.56 25.81
CA ASN A 277 2.52 1.86 25.62
C ASN A 277 2.98 2.50 26.93
N GLN A 278 2.12 2.42 27.96
CA GLN A 278 2.45 2.96 29.28
C GLN A 278 3.58 2.17 29.92
N ARG A 279 3.59 0.84 29.80
CA ARG A 279 4.64 0.01 30.41
C ARG A 279 6.04 0.37 29.92
N THR A 280 6.24 0.52 28.62
CA THR A 280 7.55 0.94 28.07
C THR A 280 7.97 2.32 28.59
N SER A 281 7.01 3.25 28.70
CA SER A 281 7.28 4.59 29.22
C SER A 281 7.58 4.58 30.73
N ILE A 282 6.91 3.72 31.50
CA ILE A 282 7.16 3.50 32.92
C ILE A 282 8.55 2.88 33.12
N GLU A 283 8.91 1.86 32.35
CA GLU A 283 10.24 1.24 32.40
C GLU A 283 11.35 2.27 32.14
N PHE A 284 11.18 3.11 31.13
CA PHE A 284 12.12 4.20 30.84
C PHE A 284 12.20 5.21 31.99
N GLY A 285 11.06 5.62 32.55
CA GLY A 285 11.00 6.52 33.70
C GLY A 285 11.66 5.95 34.95
N VAL A 286 11.42 4.66 35.24
CA VAL A 286 12.02 3.92 36.35
C VAL A 286 13.54 3.86 36.19
N ASN A 287 14.04 3.56 34.98
CA ASN A 287 15.47 3.56 34.69
C ASN A 287 16.12 4.91 35.02
N LYS A 288 15.48 6.03 34.66
CA LYS A 288 15.97 7.37 35.01
C LYS A 288 15.99 7.63 36.51
N ILE A 289 14.97 7.18 37.25
CA ILE A 289 14.95 7.31 38.72
C ILE A 289 16.14 6.54 39.31
N MET A 290 16.36 5.31 38.86
CA MET A 290 17.47 4.47 39.34
C MET A 290 18.84 5.09 39.05
N GLU A 291 19.05 5.59 37.84
CA GLU A 291 20.27 6.32 37.47
C GLU A 291 20.50 7.53 38.38
N GLY A 292 19.43 8.25 38.72
CA GLY A 292 19.49 9.37 39.67
C GLY A 292 19.87 8.95 41.09
N ILE A 293 19.30 7.85 41.59
CA ILE A 293 19.63 7.29 42.92
C ILE A 293 21.09 6.85 42.97
N ILE A 294 21.57 6.12 41.96
CA ILE A 294 22.97 5.67 41.88
C ILE A 294 23.92 6.87 41.82
N SER A 295 23.64 7.85 40.96
CA SER A 295 24.48 9.04 40.82
C SER A 295 24.56 9.84 42.13
N ARG A 296 23.45 9.92 42.88
CA ARG A 296 23.42 10.55 44.20
C ARG A 296 24.28 9.78 45.21
N MET A 297 24.15 8.46 45.23
CA MET A 297 24.92 7.59 46.12
C MET A 297 26.43 7.72 45.85
N ASP A 298 26.85 7.63 44.59
CA ASP A 298 28.26 7.75 44.20
C ASP A 298 28.84 9.12 44.56
N LYS A 299 28.03 10.19 44.42
CA LYS A 299 28.43 11.53 44.87
C LYS A 299 28.65 11.59 46.38
N GLN A 300 27.74 11.00 47.17
CA GLN A 300 27.86 10.97 48.63
C GLN A 300 29.09 10.18 49.08
N TRP A 301 29.45 9.10 48.38
CA TRP A 301 30.70 8.38 48.63
C TRP A 301 31.95 9.25 48.38
N VAL A 302 31.94 10.06 47.34
CA VAL A 302 33.04 10.98 47.02
C VAL A 302 33.15 12.12 48.03
N GLU A 303 32.02 12.60 48.55
CA GLU A 303 31.93 13.66 49.56
C GLU A 303 32.14 13.14 51.00
N GLU A 304 32.47 11.86 51.17
CA GLU A 304 32.69 11.17 52.45
C GLU A 304 31.43 11.14 53.36
N ASP A 305 30.25 11.44 52.81
CA ASP A 305 28.93 11.29 53.45
C ASP A 305 28.49 9.82 53.45
N THR A 306 29.16 9.01 54.28
CA THR A 306 28.90 7.57 54.38
C THR A 306 27.47 7.26 54.84
N ALA A 307 26.96 8.01 55.83
CA ALA A 307 25.62 7.80 56.34
C ALA A 307 24.56 8.08 55.25
N GLY A 308 24.68 9.20 54.54
CA GLY A 308 23.78 9.54 53.46
C GLY A 308 23.87 8.57 52.27
N ALA A 309 25.06 8.07 51.94
CA ALA A 309 25.22 7.07 50.89
C ALA A 309 24.56 5.73 51.26
N LEU A 310 24.69 5.27 52.51
CA LEU A 310 24.00 4.08 53.02
C LEU A 310 22.48 4.25 53.06
N ASP A 311 21.98 5.44 53.40
CA ASP A 311 20.56 5.76 53.34
C ASP A 311 20.02 5.70 51.89
N THR A 312 20.78 6.26 50.93
CA THR A 312 20.47 6.17 49.50
C THR A 312 20.52 4.71 49.00
N PHE A 313 21.46 3.90 49.48
CA PHE A 313 21.50 2.46 49.18
C PHE A 313 20.25 1.74 49.72
N ALA A 314 19.83 2.05 50.95
CA ALA A 314 18.61 1.48 51.53
C ALA A 314 17.33 1.92 50.79
N GLU A 315 17.30 3.13 50.23
CA GLU A 315 16.26 3.60 49.32
C GLU A 315 16.23 2.78 48.02
N LEU A 316 17.39 2.60 47.37
CA LEU A 316 17.53 1.79 46.17
C LEU A 316 17.00 0.37 46.37
N VAL A 317 17.42 -0.30 47.45
CA VAL A 317 16.99 -1.66 47.78
C VAL A 317 15.48 -1.73 47.98
N ARG A 318 14.88 -0.75 48.67
CA ARG A 318 13.42 -0.66 48.83
C ARG A 318 12.73 -0.51 47.47
N PHE A 319 13.25 0.37 46.62
CA PHE A 319 12.69 0.62 45.29
C PHE A 319 12.73 -0.63 44.40
N ILE A 320 13.89 -1.29 44.33
CA ILE A 320 14.09 -2.54 43.59
C ILE A 320 13.16 -3.63 44.12
N LYS A 321 13.06 -3.78 45.45
CA LYS A 321 12.20 -4.80 46.08
C LYS A 321 10.73 -4.63 45.67
N THR A 322 10.23 -3.40 45.61
CA THR A 322 8.84 -3.12 45.24
C THR A 322 8.55 -3.44 43.77
N LEU A 323 9.50 -3.17 42.87
CA LEU A 323 9.32 -3.39 41.42
C LEU A 323 9.86 -4.74 40.92
N LYS A 324 10.40 -5.56 41.81
CA LYS A 324 11.02 -6.84 41.47
C LYS A 324 10.05 -7.75 40.72
N GLY A 325 10.52 -8.32 39.62
CA GLY A 325 9.73 -9.22 38.77
C GLY A 325 8.76 -8.53 37.82
N LYS A 326 8.67 -7.18 37.85
CA LYS A 326 7.95 -6.38 36.84
C LYS A 326 8.89 -5.72 35.86
N ILE A 327 9.99 -5.17 36.38
CA ILE A 327 11.01 -4.46 35.62
C ILE A 327 12.36 -5.09 36.00
N ASP A 328 13.21 -5.31 35.00
CA ASP A 328 14.58 -5.77 35.22
C ASP A 328 15.43 -4.59 35.72
N LEU A 329 15.87 -4.68 36.98
CA LEU A 329 16.60 -3.65 37.69
C LEU A 329 17.93 -4.17 38.26
N ASP A 330 18.30 -5.41 37.93
CA ASP A 330 19.42 -6.11 38.56
C ASP A 330 20.75 -5.40 38.28
N ARG A 331 20.88 -4.75 37.12
CA ARG A 331 22.07 -3.94 36.77
C ARG A 331 22.36 -2.84 37.80
N TYR A 332 21.33 -2.17 38.31
CA TYR A 332 21.49 -1.06 39.25
C TYR A 332 21.86 -1.55 40.63
N PHE A 333 21.27 -2.67 41.06
CA PHE A 333 21.67 -3.31 42.30
C PHE A 333 23.15 -3.72 42.27
N LYS A 334 23.58 -4.35 41.18
CA LYS A 334 24.96 -4.77 41.00
C LYS A 334 25.94 -3.59 41.02
N GLN A 335 25.63 -2.52 40.29
CA GLN A 335 26.43 -1.30 40.29
C GLN A 335 26.54 -0.68 41.69
N ALA A 336 25.44 -0.68 42.45
CA ALA A 336 25.45 -0.14 43.81
C ALA A 336 26.30 -1.00 44.76
N CYS A 337 26.24 -2.33 44.65
CA CYS A 337 27.09 -3.24 45.41
C CYS A 337 28.58 -3.04 45.06
N GLU A 338 28.93 -2.93 43.78
CA GLU A 338 30.30 -2.66 43.34
C GLU A 338 30.82 -1.32 43.91
N SER A 339 29.99 -0.29 43.93
CA SER A 339 30.33 1.02 44.52
C SER A 339 30.58 0.93 46.04
N LEU A 340 29.75 0.16 46.76
CA LEU A 340 29.91 -0.09 48.19
C LEU A 340 31.19 -0.89 48.49
N GLU A 341 31.44 -1.97 47.76
CA GLU A 341 32.64 -2.81 47.90
C GLU A 341 33.91 -1.99 47.69
N ASN A 342 33.98 -1.20 46.61
CA ASN A 342 35.11 -0.32 46.32
C ASN A 342 35.37 0.69 47.45
N THR A 343 34.31 1.24 48.03
CA THR A 343 34.40 2.20 49.14
C THR A 343 34.90 1.51 50.40
N PHE A 344 34.38 0.33 50.72
CA PHE A 344 34.85 -0.47 51.85
C PHE A 344 36.34 -0.82 51.70
N ASP A 345 36.76 -1.27 50.51
CA ASP A 345 38.17 -1.57 50.21
C ASP A 345 39.08 -0.34 50.31
N LYS A 346 38.57 0.85 49.96
CA LYS A 346 39.29 2.13 50.14
C LYS A 346 39.51 2.40 51.62
N TYR A 347 38.45 2.33 52.44
CA TYR A 347 38.55 2.56 53.88
C TYR A 347 39.44 1.52 54.58
N GLN A 348 39.28 0.24 54.25
CA GLN A 348 40.11 -0.83 54.80
C GLN A 348 41.60 -0.61 54.47
N ARG A 349 41.94 -0.27 53.23
CA ARG A 349 43.33 0.06 52.84
C ARG A 349 43.85 1.28 53.60
N ASN A 350 43.04 2.30 53.81
CA ASN A 350 43.43 3.49 54.55
C ASN A 350 43.73 3.16 56.02
N ILE A 351 42.90 2.30 56.65
CA ILE A 351 43.12 1.79 58.00
C ILE A 351 44.42 0.99 58.05
N ILE A 352 44.63 0.00 57.17
CA ILE A 352 45.85 -0.82 57.15
C ILE A 352 47.09 0.06 56.98
N THR A 353 47.08 0.99 56.02
CA THR A 353 48.20 1.91 55.78
C THR A 353 48.50 2.77 57.02
N ASN A 354 47.46 3.29 57.68
CA ASN A 354 47.63 4.06 58.91
C ASN A 354 48.17 3.19 60.06
N PHE A 355 47.75 1.93 60.18
CA PHE A 355 48.29 0.99 61.17
C PHE A 355 49.75 0.60 60.89
N ASP A 356 50.15 0.45 59.62
CA ASP A 356 51.54 0.17 59.25
C ASP A 356 52.48 1.36 59.58
N THR A 357 51.97 2.60 59.58
CA THR A 357 52.72 3.79 60.00
C THR A 357 52.87 3.96 61.51
N LEU A 358 52.18 3.14 62.31
CA LEU A 358 52.14 3.20 63.78
C LEU A 358 53.46 2.71 64.42
N ASP A 359 54.29 1.99 63.65
CA ASP A 359 55.57 1.44 64.10
C ASP A 359 56.70 2.50 64.22
N GLN A 360 56.43 3.78 63.90
CA GLN A 360 57.49 4.80 63.78
C GLN A 360 57.40 6.06 64.68
N ASP A 361 56.33 6.35 65.44
CA ASP A 361 56.43 7.48 66.39
C ASP A 361 55.44 7.53 67.57
N LYS A 362 55.92 8.04 68.71
CA LYS A 362 55.27 8.09 70.02
C LYS A 362 54.11 9.11 70.07
N SER A 363 52.91 8.71 69.67
CA SER A 363 51.64 9.23 70.25
C SER A 363 50.44 8.41 69.76
N MET A 364 50.15 7.32 70.48
CA MET A 364 49.01 6.43 70.22
C MET A 364 47.67 7.19 70.20
N LEU A 365 47.56 8.29 70.95
CA LEU A 365 46.36 9.13 71.07
C LEU A 365 46.09 10.00 69.82
N LYS A 366 47.12 10.66 69.26
CA LYS A 366 46.98 11.41 67.99
C LYS A 366 46.74 10.48 66.81
N TRP A 367 47.31 9.27 66.88
CA TRP A 367 47.09 8.24 65.88
C TRP A 367 45.65 7.69 65.96
N MET A 368 45.13 7.40 67.17
CA MET A 368 43.72 7.01 67.35
C MET A 368 42.77 8.10 66.84
N GLU A 369 43.02 9.37 67.14
CA GLU A 369 42.22 10.48 66.58
C GLU A 369 42.22 10.48 65.05
N ARG A 370 43.35 10.24 64.38
CA ARG A 370 43.46 10.18 62.91
C ARG A 370 42.88 8.91 62.29
N ALA A 371 42.96 7.78 62.98
CA ALA A 371 42.45 6.50 62.48
C ALA A 371 40.93 6.39 62.62
N PHE A 372 40.32 7.19 63.50
CA PHE A 372 38.88 7.20 63.77
C PHE A 372 38.18 8.51 63.38
N THR A 373 38.90 9.49 62.82
CA THR A 373 38.25 10.60 62.11
C THR A 373 37.89 10.12 60.71
N PHE A 374 36.62 9.76 60.56
CA PHE A 374 35.96 9.44 59.29
C PHE A 374 35.05 10.58 58.90
#